data_AF-A0A2P5C4X8-F1
#
_entry.id   AF-A0A2P5C4X8-F1
#
_cell.length_a   1.000
_cell.length_b   1.000
_cell.length_c   1.000
_cell.angle_alpha   90.00
_cell.angle_beta   90.00
_cell.angle_gamma   90.00
#
_symmetry.space_group_name_H-M   'P 1'
#
loop_
_entity.id
_entity.type
_entity.pdbx_description
1 polymer ?
#
loop_
_entity_poly.entity_id
_entity_poly.type
_entity_poly.pdbx_seq_one_letter_code
_entity_poly.pdbx_strand_id
1 'polypeptide(L)'
;MSEQRKQFLIQNENHTLCLNSAKAIGCTVVNIGTQDLVEGRPHLLPGLISQIIKDMEELLGLPPEKVLLKWMNFHLKKAGYEKQVTNFSSDVKDEEAYA
;
A
#
# COMPACT_ATOMS: atom_id res chain seq x y z
N MET A 1 -33.56 8.77 -9.77
CA MET A 1 -32.50 7.71 -9.75
C MET A 1 -32.57 7.04 -8.38
N SER A 2 -32.78 5.72 -8.33
CA SER A 2 -32.99 4.98 -7.07
C SER A 2 -31.72 4.87 -6.23
N GLU A 3 -31.84 5.01 -4.90
CA GLU A 3 -30.73 4.92 -3.93
C GLU A 3 -29.91 3.63 -4.06
N GLN A 4 -30.53 2.52 -4.47
CA GLN A 4 -29.83 1.27 -4.78
C GLN A 4 -28.72 1.40 -5.84
N ARG A 5 -28.90 2.26 -6.87
CA ARG A 5 -27.84 2.47 -7.88
C ARG A 5 -26.66 3.25 -7.30
N LYS A 6 -26.89 4.19 -6.39
CA LYS A 6 -25.80 4.94 -5.73
C LYS A 6 -24.98 4.02 -4.83
N GLN A 7 -25.64 3.18 -4.04
CA GLN A 7 -24.96 2.25 -3.14
C GLN A 7 -24.04 1.27 -3.91
N PHE A 8 -24.52 0.76 -5.05
CA PHE A 8 -23.73 -0.12 -5.91
C PHE A 8 -22.49 0.59 -6.49
N LEU A 9 -22.62 1.84 -6.93
CA LEU A 9 -21.50 2.62 -7.48
C LEU A 9 -20.42 2.87 -6.42
N ILE A 10 -20.82 3.30 -5.22
CA ILE A 10 -19.91 3.55 -4.10
C ILE A 10 -19.18 2.27 -3.70
N GLN A 11 -19.88 1.14 -3.65
CA GLN A 11 -19.27 -0.15 -3.32
C GLN A 11 -18.20 -0.55 -4.36
N ASN A 12 -18.46 -0.36 -5.65
CA ASN A 12 -17.50 -0.68 -6.70
C ASN A 12 -16.27 0.25 -6.68
N GLU A 13 -16.46 1.53 -6.37
CA GLU A 13 -15.37 2.49 -6.15
C GLU A 13 -14.47 2.06 -4.98
N ASN A 14 -15.07 1.67 -3.85
CA ASN A 14 -14.34 1.19 -2.67
C ASN A 14 -13.50 -0.06 -2.99
N HIS A 15 -14.05 -1.02 -3.72
CA HIS A 15 -13.32 -2.22 -4.13
C HIS A 15 -12.17 -1.90 -5.09
N THR A 16 -12.39 -0.98 -6.02
CA THR A 16 -11.34 -0.51 -6.94
C THR A 16 -10.20 0.15 -6.18
N LEU A 17 -10.53 1.02 -5.21
CA LEU A 17 -9.55 1.68 -4.35
C LEU A 17 -8.77 0.67 -3.50
N CYS A 18 -9.44 -0.35 -2.96
CA CYS A 18 -8.81 -1.41 -2.18
C CYS A 18 -7.77 -2.18 -3.01
N LEU A 19 -8.14 -2.62 -4.22
CA LEU A 19 -7.23 -3.36 -5.10
C LEU A 19 -6.03 -2.52 -5.55
N ASN A 20 -6.25 -1.24 -5.87
CA ASN A 20 -5.16 -0.34 -6.24
C ASN A 20 -4.23 -0.06 -5.06
N SER A 21 -4.77 0.10 -3.85
CA SER A 21 -3.97 0.24 -2.63
C SER A 21 -3.14 -1.00 -2.34
N ALA A 22 -3.72 -2.20 -2.48
CA ALA A 22 -3.00 -3.46 -2.31
C ALA A 22 -1.84 -3.61 -3.30
N LYS A 23 -2.04 -3.24 -4.58
CA LYS A 23 -0.95 -3.20 -5.59
C LYS A 23 0.16 -2.24 -5.19
N ALA A 24 -0.18 -1.08 -4.66
CA ALA A 24 0.80 -0.07 -4.25
C ALA A 24 1.66 -0.51 -3.06
N ILE A 25 1.11 -1.35 -2.18
CA ILE A 25 1.83 -1.93 -1.03
C ILE A 25 2.72 -3.11 -1.49
N GLY A 26 2.52 -3.64 -2.71
CA GLY A 26 3.29 -4.74 -3.28
C GLY A 26 2.58 -6.10 -3.19
N CYS A 27 1.31 -6.13 -2.77
CA CYS A 27 0.54 -7.36 -2.76
C CYS A 27 0.33 -7.89 -4.19
N THR A 28 0.53 -9.19 -4.37
CA THR A 28 0.34 -9.86 -5.66
C THR A 28 -1.15 -10.12 -5.87
N VAL A 29 -1.85 -9.16 -6.49
CA VAL A 29 -3.27 -9.27 -6.87
C VAL A 29 -3.44 -9.62 -8.36
N VAL A 30 -2.63 -10.56 -8.85
CA VAL A 30 -2.78 -11.07 -10.22
C VAL A 30 -4.09 -11.87 -10.29
N ASN A 31 -4.99 -11.49 -11.19
CA ASN A 31 -6.32 -12.08 -11.38
C ASN A 31 -7.35 -11.85 -10.25
N ILE A 32 -7.23 -10.79 -9.44
CA ILE A 32 -8.32 -10.37 -8.51
C ILE A 32 -8.98 -9.09 -9.05
N GLY A 33 -10.24 -9.20 -9.47
CA GLY A 33 -11.10 -8.10 -9.86
C GLY A 33 -12.06 -7.67 -8.75
N THR A 34 -12.74 -6.54 -8.94
CA THR A 34 -13.78 -6.07 -8.00
C THR A 34 -14.91 -7.07 -7.85
N GLN A 35 -15.19 -7.84 -8.89
CA GLN A 35 -16.17 -8.92 -8.91
C GLN A 35 -15.82 -10.05 -7.94
N ASP A 36 -14.54 -10.42 -7.81
CA ASP A 36 -14.11 -11.48 -6.88
C ASP A 36 -14.28 -11.07 -5.41
N LEU A 37 -14.17 -9.76 -5.13
CA LEU A 37 -14.44 -9.17 -3.82
C LEU A 37 -15.95 -9.13 -3.53
N VAL A 38 -16.76 -8.74 -4.51
CA VAL A 38 -18.23 -8.72 -4.40
C VAL A 38 -18.79 -10.13 -4.21
N GLU A 39 -18.25 -11.12 -4.91
CA GLU A 39 -18.66 -12.53 -4.83
C GLU A 39 -18.10 -13.26 -3.61
N GLY A 40 -17.17 -12.65 -2.87
CA GLY A 40 -16.62 -13.24 -1.65
C GLY A 40 -15.82 -14.52 -1.92
N ARG A 41 -15.02 -14.58 -3.00
CA ARG A 41 -14.41 -15.85 -3.44
C ARG A 41 -13.48 -16.43 -2.37
N PRO A 42 -13.82 -17.61 -1.80
CA PRO A 42 -13.14 -18.15 -0.62
C PRO A 42 -11.68 -18.54 -0.87
N HIS A 43 -11.27 -18.70 -2.13
CA HIS A 43 -9.89 -19.07 -2.48
C HIS A 43 -8.96 -17.87 -2.73
N LEU A 44 -9.50 -16.65 -2.87
CA LEU A 44 -8.71 -15.44 -3.21
C LEU A 44 -8.60 -14.47 -2.04
N LEU A 45 -9.69 -14.27 -1.29
CA LEU A 45 -9.73 -13.33 -0.18
C LEU A 45 -8.77 -13.67 0.97
N PRO A 46 -8.69 -14.93 1.46
CA PRO A 46 -7.76 -15.25 2.54
C PRO A 46 -6.30 -15.06 2.15
N GLY A 47 -5.96 -15.30 0.88
CA GLY A 47 -4.60 -15.10 0.35
C GLY A 47 -4.21 -13.61 0.30
N LEU A 48 -5.15 -12.72 -0.03
CA LEU A 48 -4.92 -11.28 0.02
C LEU A 48 -4.76 -10.78 1.46
N ILE A 49 -5.63 -11.23 2.37
CA ILE A 49 -5.56 -10.86 3.80
C ILE A 49 -4.24 -11.31 4.42
N SER A 50 -3.81 -12.54 4.12
CA SER A 50 -2.54 -13.07 4.63
C SER A 50 -1.32 -12.27 4.16
N GLN A 51 -1.32 -11.79 2.90
CA GLN A 51 -0.25 -10.93 2.38
C GLN A 51 -0.22 -9.58 3.12
N ILE A 52 -1.37 -8.94 3.31
CA ILE A 52 -1.46 -7.66 4.03
C ILE A 52 -0.98 -7.81 5.48
N ILE A 53 -1.40 -8.88 6.17
CA ILE A 53 -0.96 -9.14 7.55
C ILE A 53 0.56 -9.36 7.61
N LYS A 54 1.11 -10.16 6.69
CA LYS A 54 2.55 -10.42 6.63
C LYS A 54 3.37 -9.14 6.39
N ASP A 55 2.92 -8.28 5.48
CA ASP A 55 3.58 -6.99 5.21
C ASP A 55 3.53 -6.07 6.45
N MET A 56 2.42 -6.09 7.19
CA MET A 56 2.29 -5.37 8.47
C MET A 56 3.20 -5.94 9.56
N GLU A 57 3.28 -7.26 9.69
CA GLU A 57 4.18 -7.91 10.66
C GLU A 57 5.64 -7.61 10.35
N GLU A 58 6.04 -7.59 9.08
CA GLU A 58 7.39 -7.18 8.69
C GLU A 58 7.66 -5.72 9.10
N LEU A 59 6.70 -4.82 8.89
CA LEU A 59 6.84 -3.42 9.28
C LEU A 59 6.95 -3.25 10.81
N LEU A 60 6.13 -3.98 11.58
CA LEU A 60 6.13 -3.93 13.05
C LEU A 60 7.35 -4.61 13.67
N GLY A 61 7.95 -5.58 12.97
CA GLY A 61 9.19 -6.25 13.39
C GLY A 61 10.44 -5.40 13.22
N LEU A 62 10.36 -4.26 12.54
CA LEU A 62 11.49 -3.36 12.34
C LEU A 62 11.70 -2.44 13.55
N PRO A 63 12.96 -2.10 13.89
CA PRO A 63 13.25 -1.02 14.81
C PRO A 63 12.60 0.30 14.34
N PRO A 64 12.15 1.19 15.26
CA PRO A 64 11.49 2.44 14.92
C PRO A 64 12.24 3.29 13.88
N GLU A 65 13.57 3.31 13.96
CA GLU A 65 14.43 4.03 13.02
C GLU A 65 14.32 3.49 11.57
N LYS A 66 14.22 2.17 11.40
CA LYS A 66 14.07 1.53 10.09
C LYS A 66 12.67 1.76 9.50
N VAL A 67 11.64 1.84 10.35
CA VAL A 67 10.29 2.23 9.94
C VAL A 67 10.29 3.66 9.39
N LEU A 68 10.93 4.59 10.11
CA LEU A 68 11.06 5.98 9.67
C LEU A 68 11.86 6.10 8.35
N LEU A 69 12.93 5.33 8.18
CA LEU A 69 13.68 5.29 6.91
C LEU A 69 12.82 4.76 5.75
N LYS A 70 12.03 3.70 5.95
CA LYS A 70 11.08 3.22 4.93
C LYS A 70 10.05 4.30 4.58
N TRP A 71 9.50 5.00 5.58
CA TRP A 71 8.53 6.09 5.37
C TRP A 71 9.15 7.29 4.62
N MET A 72 10.36 7.71 4.98
CA MET A 72 11.05 8.82 4.32
C MET A 72 11.34 8.51 2.86
N ASN A 73 11.89 7.32 2.57
CA ASN A 73 12.17 6.88 1.21
C ASN A 73 10.90 6.77 0.34
N PHE A 74 9.75 6.43 0.93
CA PHE A 74 8.48 6.38 0.21
C PHE A 74 8.09 7.77 -0.34
N HIS A 75 8.22 8.82 0.47
CA HIS A 75 7.91 10.19 0.04
C HIS A 75 8.97 10.75 -0.90
N LEU A 76 10.25 10.49 -0.64
CA LEU A 76 11.35 10.89 -1.52
C LEU A 76 11.19 10.31 -2.93
N LYS A 77 10.90 9.01 -3.04
CA LYS A 77 10.63 8.37 -4.33
C LYS A 77 9.43 8.99 -5.05
N LYS A 78 8.38 9.37 -4.30
CA LYS A 78 7.20 10.05 -4.87
C LYS A 78 7.50 11.48 -5.32
N ALA A 79 8.44 12.16 -4.67
CA ALA A 79 8.94 13.47 -5.05
C ALA A 79 9.94 13.44 -6.22
N GLY A 80 10.27 12.24 -6.75
CA GLY A 80 11.24 12.07 -7.83
C GLY A 80 12.70 12.02 -7.38
N TYR A 81 12.93 11.87 -6.08
CA TYR A 81 14.28 11.70 -5.53
C TYR A 81 14.77 10.27 -5.76
N GLU A 82 15.85 10.12 -6.52
CA GLU A 82 16.35 8.80 -6.97
C GLU A 82 17.25 8.09 -5.95
N LYS A 83 17.82 8.82 -4.98
CA LYS A 83 18.73 8.25 -3.98
C LYS A 83 17.94 7.66 -2.81
N GLN A 84 18.39 6.50 -2.34
CA GLN A 84 17.84 5.87 -1.15
C GLN A 84 18.58 6.37 0.10
N VAL A 85 17.83 6.91 1.06
CA VAL A 85 18.35 7.29 2.38
C VAL A 85 18.42 6.04 3.25
N THR A 86 19.63 5.67 3.68
CA THR A 86 19.89 4.43 4.45
C THR A 86 20.15 4.67 5.93
N ASN A 87 20.38 5.93 6.32
CA ASN A 87 20.65 6.36 7.69
C ASN A 87 20.22 7.83 7.90
N PHE A 88 20.03 8.25 9.16
CA PHE A 88 19.71 9.64 9.52
C PHE A 88 20.96 10.50 9.81
N SER A 89 22.13 10.10 9.33
CA SER A 89 23.41 10.76 9.61
C SER A 89 23.99 11.41 8.36
N SER A 90 24.85 10.71 7.60
CA SER A 90 25.44 11.19 6.36
C SER A 90 24.40 11.50 5.29
N ASP A 91 23.37 10.65 5.15
CA ASP A 91 22.47 10.69 3.99
C ASP A 91 21.44 11.84 4.06
N VAL A 92 21.24 12.39 5.26
CA VAL A 92 20.33 13.53 5.52
C VAL A 92 21.12 14.84 5.68
N LYS A 93 22.45 14.75 5.69
CA LYS A 93 23.36 15.89 5.91
C LYS A 93 23.51 16.79 4.69
N ASP A 94 23.18 16.30 3.50
CA ASP A 94 23.50 16.95 2.23
C ASP A 94 22.47 18.01 1.80
N GLU A 95 21.52 18.41 2.66
CA GLU A 95 20.41 19.35 2.42
C GLU A 95 19.47 19.01 1.24
N GLU A 96 19.88 18.14 0.31
CA GLU A 96 19.12 17.66 -0.85
C GLU A 96 17.86 16.87 -0.44
N ALA A 97 17.83 16.28 0.76
CA ALA A 97 16.69 15.51 1.27
C ALA A 97 15.64 16.38 2.00
N TYR A 98 15.95 17.66 2.28
CA TYR A 98 15.06 18.62 2.94
C TYR A 98 14.41 19.61 1.96
N ALA A 99 14.89 19.68 0.71
CA ALA A 99 14.47 20.65 -0.30
C ALA A 99 13.18 20.26 -1.04
#